data_AF-A0AB73KWP9-F1
#
_entry.id   AF-A0AB73KWP9-F1
#
_cell.length_a   1.000
_cell.length_b   1.000
_cell.length_c   1.000
_cell.angle_alpha   90.00
_cell.angle_beta   90.00
_cell.angle_gamma   90.00
#
_symmetry.space_group_name_H-M   'P 1'
#
loop_
_entity.id
_entity.type
_entity.pdbx_description
1 polymer ?
#
loop_
_entity_poly.entity_id
_entity_poly.type
_entity_poly.pdbx_seq_one_letter_code
_entity_poly.pdbx_strand_id
1 'polypeptide(L)'
;QTYDIELLRLEHKEVVSTHKVAEGLPVAPSNVGKASMPDYQALRDQAVQKVPGGLKSFAGQADDPFFVDLRVFDLLYGGDLSEVGNDTTKGYNVNTIALQVPNTYIQESKEQPVVGIYSTTERENAEGDWTRVSRLGMPLVNEVVNPVKDKDKFNASSPENDGDFLKNVTEPELPKLVEGI
;
A
#
# COMPACT_ATOMS: atom_id res chain seq x y z
N GLN A 1 6.81 8.00 17.57
CA GLN A 1 7.00 8.15 16.12
C GLN A 1 5.96 9.15 15.63
N THR A 2 6.31 9.95 14.64
CA THR A 2 5.40 10.93 14.03
C THR A 2 5.47 10.82 12.52
N TYR A 3 4.48 11.39 11.84
CA TYR A 3 4.46 11.49 10.39
C TYR A 3 3.86 12.83 9.96
N ASP A 4 4.24 13.24 8.75
CA ASP A 4 3.74 14.44 8.11
C ASP A 4 2.82 14.05 6.95
N ILE A 5 1.96 14.98 6.53
CA ILE A 5 1.10 14.81 5.35
C ILE A 5 1.35 15.99 4.43
N GLU A 6 1.77 15.70 3.21
CA GLU A 6 1.92 16.66 2.13
C GLU A 6 1.01 16.29 0.96
N LEU A 7 0.33 17.30 0.41
CA LEU A 7 -0.41 17.19 -0.83
C LEU A 7 0.48 17.67 -1.98
N LEU A 8 0.85 16.74 -2.85
CA LEU A 8 1.56 17.03 -4.09
C LEU A 8 0.57 17.08 -5.24
N ARG A 9 0.59 18.16 -6.02
CA ARG A 9 -0.07 18.22 -7.33
C ARG A 9 0.98 18.00 -8.40
N LEU A 10 0.71 17.04 -9.28
CA LEU A 10 1.59 16.70 -10.39
C LEU A 10 0.91 17.07 -11.70
N GLU A 11 1.69 17.63 -12.64
CA GLU A 11 1.32 17.76 -14.05
C GLU A 11 2.43 17.14 -14.88
N HIS A 12 2.08 16.26 -15.82
CA HIS A 12 3.07 15.52 -16.61
C HIS A 12 4.16 14.83 -15.75
N LYS A 13 3.77 14.32 -14.56
CA LYS A 13 4.62 13.69 -13.52
C LYS A 13 5.55 14.62 -12.75
N GLU A 14 5.59 15.89 -13.09
CA GLU A 14 6.40 16.86 -12.35
C GLU A 14 5.55 17.48 -11.25
N VAL A 15 6.14 17.62 -10.06
CA VAL A 15 5.48 18.30 -8.94
C VAL A 15 5.37 19.77 -9.29
N VAL A 16 4.14 20.25 -9.51
CA VAL A 16 3.85 21.66 -9.79
C VAL A 16 3.48 22.44 -8.53
N SER A 17 3.02 21.75 -7.49
CA SER A 17 2.80 22.36 -6.18
C SER A 17 2.89 21.35 -5.04
N THR A 18 3.50 21.79 -3.95
CA THR A 18 3.52 21.07 -2.67
C THR A 18 2.77 21.89 -1.63
N HIS A 19 1.85 21.26 -0.92
CA HIS A 19 1.15 21.86 0.21
C HIS A 19 1.29 20.98 1.45
N LYS A 20 1.97 21.48 2.48
CA LYS A 20 2.05 20.80 3.77
C LYS A 20 0.69 20.88 4.45
N VAL A 21 0.04 19.73 4.61
CA VAL A 21 -1.32 19.60 5.17
C VAL A 21 -1.26 19.45 6.69
N ALA A 22 -0.31 18.67 7.19
CA ALA A 22 -0.07 18.47 8.61
C ALA A 22 1.38 18.06 8.89
N GLU A 23 1.84 18.35 10.10
CA GLU A 23 3.19 18.06 10.57
C GLU A 23 3.13 17.46 11.96
N GLY A 24 4.00 16.49 12.24
CA GLY A 24 4.17 15.92 13.58
C GLY A 24 2.97 15.13 14.09
N LEU A 25 2.16 14.54 13.20
CA LEU A 25 1.00 13.75 13.61
C LEU A 25 1.45 12.49 14.36
N PRO A 26 0.79 12.11 15.48
CA PRO A 26 1.19 10.97 16.27
C PRO A 26 0.88 9.64 15.58
N VAL A 27 1.81 8.68 15.69
CA VAL A 27 1.57 7.27 15.35
C VAL A 27 1.10 6.54 16.61
N ALA A 28 0.06 5.71 16.49
CA ALA A 28 -0.39 4.87 17.60
C ALA A 28 0.76 3.94 18.05
N PRO A 29 1.06 3.85 19.35
CA PRO A 29 2.10 2.93 19.83
C PRO A 29 1.72 1.48 19.53
N SER A 30 2.67 0.58 19.33
CA SER A 30 2.38 -0.85 19.21
C SER A 30 1.72 -1.37 20.48
N ASN A 31 0.68 -2.21 20.35
CA ASN A 31 0.02 -2.80 21.52
C ASN A 31 0.93 -3.87 22.16
N VAL A 32 1.55 -3.54 23.29
CA VAL A 32 2.42 -4.46 24.03
C VAL A 32 1.71 -5.19 25.18
N GLY A 33 0.37 -5.07 25.25
CA GLY A 33 -0.46 -5.82 26.18
C GLY A 33 -1.03 -5.00 27.34
N LYS A 34 -2.08 -5.56 27.94
CA LYS A 34 -2.95 -4.90 28.92
C LYS A 34 -2.25 -4.40 30.19
N ALA A 35 -1.16 -5.05 30.60
CA ALA A 35 -0.44 -4.65 31.80
C ALA A 35 0.24 -3.28 31.65
N SER A 36 0.83 -3.01 30.48
CA SER A 36 1.49 -1.73 30.17
C SER A 36 0.53 -0.73 29.53
N MET A 37 -0.46 -1.21 28.78
CA MET A 37 -1.44 -0.39 28.05
C MET A 37 -2.87 -0.84 28.40
N PRO A 38 -3.36 -0.56 29.62
CA PRO A 38 -4.65 -1.07 30.10
C PRO A 38 -5.85 -0.53 29.32
N ASP A 39 -5.72 0.67 28.75
CA ASP A 39 -6.69 1.28 27.84
C ASP A 39 -6.01 1.63 26.50
N TYR A 40 -5.71 0.59 25.72
CA TYR A 40 -5.12 0.78 24.40
C TYR A 40 -6.06 1.48 23.42
N GLN A 41 -7.38 1.37 23.61
CA GLN A 41 -8.34 2.03 22.74
C GLN A 41 -8.20 3.55 22.84
N ALA A 42 -8.06 4.11 24.05
CA ALA A 42 -7.81 5.53 24.22
C ALA A 42 -6.51 5.99 23.51
N LEU A 43 -5.43 5.20 23.58
CA LEU A 43 -4.17 5.50 22.86
C LEU A 43 -4.36 5.46 21.34
N ARG A 44 -5.13 4.49 20.84
CA ARG A 44 -5.47 4.38 19.42
C ARG A 44 -6.31 5.56 18.96
N ASP A 45 -7.34 5.94 19.71
CA ASP A 45 -8.23 7.06 19.38
C ASP A 45 -7.47 8.39 19.35
N GLN A 46 -6.46 8.56 20.20
CA GLN A 46 -5.55 9.71 20.16
C GLN A 46 -4.69 9.75 18.89
N ALA A 47 -4.45 8.63 18.21
CA ALA A 47 -3.72 8.60 16.94
C ALA A 47 -4.62 8.86 15.72
N VAL A 48 -5.94 8.90 15.93
CA VAL A 48 -6.91 9.21 14.89
C VAL A 48 -7.07 10.73 14.80
N GLN A 49 -6.43 11.33 13.80
CA GLN A 49 -6.28 12.78 13.69
C GLN A 49 -7.29 13.37 12.70
N LYS A 50 -7.96 14.45 13.12
CA LYS A 50 -8.67 15.33 12.20
C LYS A 50 -7.67 16.32 11.63
N VAL A 51 -7.61 16.39 10.31
CA VAL A 51 -6.61 17.17 9.57
C VAL A 51 -7.34 18.30 8.82
N PRO A 52 -6.75 19.49 8.65
CA PRO A 52 -7.37 20.59 7.91
C PRO A 52 -7.88 20.17 6.53
N GLY A 53 -8.96 20.81 6.06
CA GLY A 53 -9.58 20.47 4.76
C GLY A 53 -10.57 19.30 4.80
N GLY A 54 -11.01 18.88 5.98
CA GLY A 54 -11.98 17.78 6.14
C GLY A 54 -11.36 16.39 6.03
N LEU A 55 -10.03 16.30 6.13
CA LEU A 55 -9.30 15.04 6.11
C LEU A 55 -9.30 14.39 7.51
N LYS A 56 -9.11 13.08 7.51
CA LYS A 56 -8.82 12.32 8.71
C LYS A 56 -7.68 11.36 8.42
N SER A 57 -6.76 11.20 9.35
CA SER A 57 -5.62 10.30 9.18
C SER A 57 -5.42 9.42 10.40
N PHE A 58 -4.78 8.28 10.17
CA PHE A 58 -4.35 7.35 11.21
C PHE A 58 -3.07 6.67 10.74
N ALA A 59 -2.12 6.50 11.66
CA ALA A 59 -0.95 5.64 11.46
C ALA A 59 -0.74 4.76 12.68
N GLY A 60 -0.48 3.47 12.47
CA GLY A 60 -0.22 2.51 13.54
C GLY A 60 -0.63 1.09 13.16
N GLN A 61 -0.64 0.18 14.14
CA GLN A 61 -1.05 -1.20 13.94
C GLN A 61 -2.58 -1.32 13.80
N ALA A 62 -3.05 -2.05 12.80
CA ALA A 62 -4.46 -2.40 12.63
C ALA A 62 -4.60 -3.75 11.92
N ASP A 63 -5.74 -4.42 12.08
CA ASP A 63 -6.11 -5.61 11.30
C ASP A 63 -6.17 -5.25 9.80
N ASP A 64 -5.77 -6.18 8.93
CA ASP A 64 -5.84 -5.96 7.49
C ASP A 64 -7.31 -5.96 7.05
N PRO A 65 -7.81 -4.91 6.36
CA PRO A 65 -9.21 -4.86 5.94
C PRO A 65 -9.53 -5.81 4.78
N PHE A 66 -8.51 -6.42 4.16
CA PHE A 66 -8.68 -7.33 3.03
C PHE A 66 -8.28 -8.75 3.39
N PHE A 67 -9.06 -9.69 2.85
CA PHE A 67 -8.68 -11.10 2.83
C PHE A 67 -7.42 -11.27 1.99
N VAL A 68 -6.42 -11.96 2.52
CA VAL A 68 -5.24 -12.37 1.73
C VAL A 68 -4.72 -13.75 2.15
N ASP A 69 -4.60 -14.66 1.19
CA ASP A 69 -3.98 -15.96 1.38
C ASP A 69 -2.54 -15.96 0.86
N LEU A 70 -1.58 -15.68 1.76
CA LEU A 70 -0.16 -15.55 1.40
C LEU A 70 0.52 -16.89 1.16
N ARG A 71 -0.16 -18.02 1.37
CA ARG A 71 0.37 -19.35 1.08
C ARG A 71 0.61 -19.58 -0.41
N VAL A 72 0.07 -18.72 -1.28
CA VAL A 72 0.47 -18.65 -2.69
C VAL A 72 1.99 -18.52 -2.86
N PHE A 73 2.69 -17.90 -1.90
CA PHE A 73 4.15 -17.76 -1.89
C PHE A 73 4.89 -18.92 -1.21
N ASP A 74 4.19 -19.75 -0.43
CA ASP A 74 4.73 -20.95 0.19
C ASP A 74 4.65 -22.11 -0.82
N LEU A 75 5.61 -22.14 -1.75
CA LEU A 75 5.77 -23.15 -2.81
C LEU A 75 4.42 -23.64 -3.41
N LEU A 76 3.51 -22.70 -3.70
CA LEU A 76 2.14 -22.94 -4.15
C LEU A 76 1.25 -23.71 -3.14
N TYR A 77 0.82 -23.03 -2.07
CA TYR A 77 -0.06 -23.60 -1.04
C TYR A 77 0.53 -24.85 -0.35
N GLY A 78 1.83 -24.85 -0.10
CA GLY A 78 2.54 -26.00 0.47
C GLY A 78 2.56 -27.23 -0.44
N GLY A 79 2.30 -27.04 -1.74
CA GLY A 79 2.15 -28.11 -2.73
C GLY A 79 0.74 -28.70 -2.82
N ASP A 80 -0.23 -28.23 -2.03
CA ASP A 80 -1.63 -28.63 -2.10
C ASP A 80 -2.52 -27.46 -2.53
N LEU A 81 -2.80 -27.39 -3.84
CA LEU A 81 -3.64 -26.36 -4.45
C LEU A 81 -5.12 -26.42 -4.02
N SER A 82 -5.54 -27.45 -3.29
CA SER A 82 -6.89 -27.54 -2.74
C SER A 82 -7.06 -26.74 -1.44
N GLU A 83 -5.95 -26.45 -0.74
CA GLU A 83 -5.98 -25.66 0.46
C GLU A 83 -6.02 -24.16 0.11
N VAL A 84 -7.20 -23.62 -0.16
CA VAL A 84 -7.43 -22.20 -0.47
C VAL A 84 -8.33 -21.53 0.56
N GLY A 85 -8.31 -20.19 0.61
CA GLY A 85 -9.26 -19.43 1.43
C GLY A 85 -8.81 -19.22 2.88
N ASN A 86 -7.52 -19.42 3.18
CA ASN A 86 -6.96 -19.12 4.49
C ASN A 86 -6.48 -17.67 4.54
N ASP A 87 -7.21 -16.85 5.28
CA ASP A 87 -6.85 -15.47 5.52
C ASP A 87 -5.61 -15.40 6.42
N THR A 88 -4.44 -15.26 5.81
CA THR A 88 -3.15 -15.41 6.49
C THR A 88 -2.86 -14.27 7.46
N THR A 89 -3.45 -13.09 7.21
CA THR A 89 -3.34 -11.93 8.10
C THR A 89 -4.40 -11.93 9.20
N LYS A 90 -5.39 -12.80 9.14
CA LYS A 90 -6.49 -12.84 10.12
C LYS A 90 -5.97 -12.98 11.54
N GLY A 91 -6.37 -12.04 12.39
CA GLY A 91 -5.99 -12.03 13.80
C GLY A 91 -4.59 -11.49 14.07
N TYR A 92 -3.91 -10.96 13.03
CA TYR A 92 -2.65 -10.25 13.14
C TYR A 92 -2.84 -8.78 12.73
N ASN A 93 -2.14 -7.88 13.41
CA ASN A 93 -2.08 -6.50 12.97
C ASN A 93 -0.97 -6.30 11.93
N VAL A 94 -1.26 -5.52 10.90
CA VAL A 94 -0.30 -4.96 9.95
C VAL A 94 0.01 -3.49 10.28
N ASN A 95 1.12 -2.97 9.74
CA ASN A 95 1.44 -1.55 9.83
C ASN A 95 0.56 -0.79 8.83
N THR A 96 -0.27 0.12 9.34
CA THR A 96 -1.30 0.80 8.55
C THR A 96 -1.07 2.30 8.54
N ILE A 97 -1.20 2.89 7.36
CA ILE A 97 -1.50 4.30 7.17
C ILE A 97 -2.89 4.36 6.52
N ALA A 98 -3.83 5.05 7.16
CA ALA A 98 -5.19 5.22 6.66
C ALA A 98 -5.52 6.70 6.49
N LEU A 99 -6.02 7.07 5.32
CA LEU A 99 -6.42 8.43 4.96
C LEU A 99 -7.89 8.43 4.55
N GLN A 100 -8.68 9.31 5.18
CA GLN A 100 -10.02 9.66 4.71
C GLN A 100 -9.92 11.01 4.02
N VAL A 101 -10.25 11.03 2.73
CA VAL A 101 -10.11 12.21 1.88
C VAL A 101 -11.47 12.57 1.26
N PRO A 102 -11.88 13.85 1.23
CA PRO A 102 -13.10 14.25 0.52
C PRO A 102 -13.01 13.92 -0.98
N ASN A 103 -14.11 13.43 -1.57
CA ASN A 103 -14.16 13.12 -3.01
C ASN A 103 -13.79 14.33 -3.89
N THR A 104 -14.12 15.56 -3.45
CA THR A 104 -13.79 16.80 -4.16
C THR A 104 -12.28 17.07 -4.30
N TYR A 105 -11.43 16.33 -3.60
CA TYR A 105 -9.97 16.46 -3.69
C TYR A 105 -9.36 15.53 -4.74
N ILE A 106 -10.05 14.43 -5.07
CA ILE A 106 -9.51 13.29 -5.83
C ILE A 106 -10.29 13.01 -7.12
N GLN A 107 -11.52 13.53 -7.25
CA GLN A 107 -12.30 13.46 -8.48
C GLN A 107 -11.99 14.65 -9.38
N GLU A 108 -11.90 14.40 -10.68
CA GLU A 108 -11.76 15.46 -11.69
C GLU A 108 -13.04 16.30 -11.78
N SER A 109 -14.20 15.64 -11.81
CA SER A 109 -15.52 16.26 -11.80
C SER A 109 -16.59 15.28 -11.30
N LYS A 110 -17.83 15.75 -11.11
CA LYS A 110 -18.94 14.84 -10.75
C LYS A 110 -19.24 13.85 -11.87
N GLU A 111 -18.99 14.26 -13.11
CA GLU A 111 -19.18 13.50 -14.34
C GLU A 111 -18.00 12.55 -14.63
N GLN A 112 -16.84 12.80 -14.02
CA GLN A 112 -15.64 11.94 -14.06
C GLN A 112 -15.24 11.49 -12.65
N PRO A 113 -16.03 10.59 -12.02
CA PRO A 113 -15.84 10.22 -10.62
C PRO A 113 -14.78 9.14 -10.38
N VAL A 114 -14.17 8.61 -11.45
CA VAL A 114 -13.22 7.49 -11.38
C VAL A 114 -11.90 7.97 -10.79
N VAL A 115 -11.42 7.29 -9.75
CA VAL A 115 -10.16 7.57 -9.08
C VAL A 115 -9.24 6.37 -9.23
N GLY A 116 -8.07 6.57 -9.82
CA GLY A 116 -6.97 5.61 -9.81
C GLY A 116 -6.09 5.82 -8.58
N ILE A 117 -5.62 4.74 -7.96
CA ILE A 117 -4.73 4.79 -6.80
C ILE A 117 -3.54 3.87 -7.06
N TYR A 118 -2.36 4.40 -6.77
CA TYR A 118 -1.15 3.60 -6.61
C TYR A 118 -0.32 4.22 -5.49
N SER A 119 0.49 3.40 -4.84
CA SER A 119 1.43 3.80 -3.82
C SER A 119 2.86 3.54 -4.29
N THR A 120 3.79 4.33 -3.76
CA THR A 120 5.22 4.12 -3.92
C THR A 120 5.87 4.06 -2.54
N THR A 121 6.99 3.38 -2.47
CA THR A 121 7.87 3.44 -1.30
C THR A 121 9.23 3.90 -1.77
N GLU A 122 9.73 4.93 -1.12
CA GLU A 122 11.04 5.49 -1.38
C GLU A 122 11.94 5.28 -0.17
N ARG A 123 13.24 5.14 -0.43
CA ARG A 123 14.25 4.98 0.58
C ARG A 123 15.46 5.83 0.20
N GLU A 124 16.03 6.49 1.20
CA GLU A 124 17.31 7.18 1.07
C GLU A 124 18.44 6.17 0.80
N ASN A 125 19.20 6.41 -0.26
CA ASN A 125 20.38 5.63 -0.61
C ASN A 125 21.58 6.00 0.30
N ALA A 126 22.74 5.37 0.08
CA ALA A 126 23.94 5.66 0.88
C ALA A 126 24.50 7.09 0.68
N GLU A 127 24.06 7.79 -0.38
CA GLU A 127 24.50 9.13 -0.77
C GLU A 127 23.55 10.24 -0.26
N GLY A 128 22.39 9.86 0.30
CA GLY A 128 21.38 10.79 0.81
C GLY A 128 20.22 11.05 -0.15
N ASP A 129 20.19 10.40 -1.31
CA ASP A 129 19.14 10.61 -2.31
C ASP A 129 17.98 9.63 -2.12
N TRP A 130 16.75 10.15 -2.21
CA TRP A 130 15.55 9.34 -2.20
C TRP A 130 15.39 8.58 -3.52
N THR A 131 15.29 7.25 -3.43
CA THR A 131 15.04 6.38 -4.57
C THR A 131 13.81 5.54 -4.31
N ARG A 132 12.92 5.47 -5.30
CA ARG A 132 11.79 4.55 -5.26
C ARG A 132 12.27 3.11 -5.35
N VAL A 133 11.89 2.32 -4.35
CA VAL A 133 12.24 0.90 -4.23
C VAL A 133 11.06 -0.03 -4.48
N SER A 134 9.82 0.50 -4.41
CA SER A 134 8.61 -0.28 -4.64
C SER A 134 7.48 0.60 -5.16
N ARG A 135 6.56 -0.01 -5.92
CA ARG A 135 5.23 0.54 -6.17
C ARG A 135 4.17 -0.54 -6.16
N LEU A 136 2.95 -0.16 -5.83
CA LEU A 136 1.78 -1.03 -5.87
C LEU A 136 0.56 -0.25 -6.38
N GLY A 137 -0.31 -0.90 -7.15
CA GLY A 137 -1.57 -0.30 -7.59
C GLY A 137 -2.64 -1.38 -7.76
N MET A 138 -2.49 -2.21 -8.79
CA MET A 138 -3.28 -3.43 -8.93
C MET A 138 -2.72 -4.54 -8.03
N PRO A 139 -3.54 -5.16 -7.16
CA PRO A 139 -3.08 -6.21 -6.26
C PRO A 139 -2.45 -7.39 -7.01
N LEU A 140 -1.36 -7.93 -6.44
CA LEU A 140 -0.65 -9.13 -6.90
C LEU A 140 0.04 -9.05 -8.27
N VAL A 141 -0.07 -7.93 -8.99
CA VAL A 141 0.60 -7.76 -10.29
C VAL A 141 2.12 -7.81 -10.12
N ASN A 142 2.68 -7.12 -9.13
CA ASN A 142 4.12 -7.09 -8.93
C ASN A 142 4.62 -8.23 -8.02
N GLU A 143 3.75 -8.70 -7.14
CA GLU A 143 4.06 -9.66 -6.10
C GLU A 143 4.08 -11.08 -6.66
N VAL A 144 3.07 -11.45 -7.46
CA VAL A 144 2.83 -12.81 -7.96
C VAL A 144 3.01 -12.92 -9.47
N VAL A 145 2.46 -11.97 -10.23
CA VAL A 145 2.33 -12.09 -11.69
C VAL A 145 3.61 -11.71 -12.43
N ASN A 146 4.25 -10.61 -12.03
CA ASN A 146 5.52 -10.20 -12.61
C ASN A 146 6.64 -11.16 -12.23
N PRO A 147 7.41 -11.66 -13.22
CA PRO A 147 8.57 -12.49 -12.96
C PRO A 147 9.64 -11.64 -12.26
N VAL A 148 10.48 -12.29 -11.46
CA VAL A 148 11.52 -11.64 -10.63
C VAL A 148 12.39 -10.68 -11.46
N LYS A 149 12.75 -11.07 -12.69
CA LYS A 149 13.57 -10.26 -13.61
C LYS A 149 12.98 -8.87 -13.95
N ASP A 150 11.66 -8.73 -13.88
CA ASP A 150 10.96 -7.50 -14.29
C ASP A 150 10.56 -6.64 -13.09
N LYS A 151 10.67 -7.15 -11.85
CA LYS A 151 10.17 -6.46 -10.64
C LYS A 151 10.87 -5.13 -10.40
N ASP A 152 12.19 -5.05 -10.56
CA ASP A 152 12.93 -3.80 -10.39
C ASP A 152 12.52 -2.76 -11.44
N LYS A 153 12.38 -3.19 -12.71
CA LYS A 153 11.92 -2.31 -13.79
C LYS A 153 10.49 -1.83 -13.52
N PHE A 154 9.60 -2.71 -13.07
CA PHE A 154 8.23 -2.36 -12.70
C PHE A 154 8.24 -1.36 -11.56
N ASN A 155 8.96 -1.61 -10.47
CA ASN A 155 9.09 -0.70 -9.33
C ASN A 155 9.60 0.69 -9.72
N ALA A 156 10.51 0.75 -10.71
CA ALA A 156 11.05 1.98 -11.25
C ALA A 156 10.18 2.65 -12.33
N SER A 157 9.09 2.04 -12.82
CA SER A 157 8.22 2.62 -13.87
C SER A 157 7.02 3.42 -13.32
N SER A 158 6.41 4.25 -14.16
CA SER A 158 5.15 4.95 -13.86
C SER A 158 3.96 4.08 -14.30
N PRO A 159 2.78 4.15 -13.63
CA PRO A 159 1.60 3.38 -14.03
C PRO A 159 1.15 3.56 -15.49
N GLU A 160 1.42 4.70 -16.11
CA GLU A 160 1.13 4.90 -17.55
C GLU A 160 1.93 3.96 -18.47
N ASN A 161 3.07 3.45 -17.98
CA ASN A 161 3.92 2.50 -18.68
C ASN A 161 3.61 1.05 -18.29
N ASP A 162 2.49 0.78 -17.61
CA ASP A 162 2.10 -0.59 -17.23
C ASP A 162 1.92 -1.51 -18.45
N GLY A 163 1.67 -0.93 -19.63
CA GLY A 163 1.64 -1.64 -20.91
C GLY A 163 2.94 -2.40 -21.24
N ASP A 164 4.10 -1.95 -20.76
CA ASP A 164 5.38 -2.66 -20.90
C ASP A 164 5.37 -4.06 -20.26
N PHE A 165 4.51 -4.25 -19.26
CA PHE A 165 4.40 -5.49 -18.46
C PHE A 165 3.13 -6.28 -18.80
N LEU A 166 2.34 -5.83 -19.78
CA LEU A 166 1.04 -6.42 -20.11
C LEU A 166 1.14 -7.93 -20.37
N LYS A 167 2.21 -8.37 -21.04
CA LYS A 167 2.43 -9.79 -21.32
C LYS A 167 2.53 -10.64 -20.05
N ASN A 168 3.10 -10.11 -18.97
CA ASN A 168 3.19 -10.82 -17.70
C ASN A 168 1.80 -11.07 -17.10
N VAL A 169 0.84 -10.17 -17.36
CA VAL A 169 -0.55 -10.27 -16.90
C VAL A 169 -1.41 -11.13 -17.83
N THR A 170 -1.27 -10.97 -19.16
CA THR A 170 -2.08 -11.71 -20.14
C THR A 170 -1.58 -13.12 -20.42
N GLU A 171 -0.29 -13.38 -20.19
CA GLU A 171 0.35 -14.68 -20.38
C GLU A 171 1.27 -15.05 -19.20
N PRO A 172 0.74 -15.08 -17.96
CA PRO A 172 1.55 -15.24 -16.75
C PRO A 172 2.32 -16.56 -16.76
N GLU A 173 3.54 -16.51 -16.21
CA GLU A 173 4.42 -17.69 -16.10
C GLU A 173 3.90 -18.68 -15.05
N LEU A 174 3.43 -18.17 -13.91
CA LEU A 174 3.07 -19.00 -12.76
C LEU A 174 2.00 -20.07 -13.07
N PRO A 175 0.84 -19.76 -13.69
CA PRO A 175 -0.15 -20.79 -14.00
C PRO A 175 0.38 -21.90 -14.92
N LYS A 176 1.25 -21.55 -15.89
CA LYS A 176 1.85 -22.53 -16.81
C LYS A 176 2.79 -23.50 -16.06
N LEU A 177 3.52 -23.00 -15.06
CA LEU A 177 4.37 -23.83 -14.21
C LEU A 177 3.56 -24.75 -13.30
N VAL A 178 2.44 -24.25 -12.77
CA VAL A 178 1.51 -25.00 -11.91
C VAL A 178 0.78 -26.11 -12.68
N GLU A 179 0.35 -25.85 -13.92
CA GLU A 179 -0.32 -26.86 -14.76
C GLU A 179 0.66 -27.90 -15.33
N GLY A 180 1.96 -27.60 -15.32
CA GLY A 180 3.01 -28.48 -15.83
C GLY A 180 3.51 -29.53 -14.83
N ILE A 181 3.07 -29.48 -13.57
CA ILE A 181 3.37 -30.45 -12.51
C ILE A 181 2.20 -31.41 -12.28
#